data_AF-A0A2T0VDT1-F1
#
_entry.id   AF-A0A2T0VDT1-F1
#
_cell.length_a   1.000
_cell.length_b   1.000
_cell.length_c   1.000
_cell.angle_alpha   90.00
_cell.angle_beta   90.00
_cell.angle_gamma   90.00
#
_symmetry.space_group_name_H-M   'P 1'
#
loop_
_entity.id
_entity.type
_entity.pdbx_description
1 polymer ?
#
loop_
_entity_poly.entity_id
_entity_poly.type
_entity_poly.pdbx_seq_one_letter_code
_entity_poly.pdbx_strand_id
1 'polypeptide(L)'
;MARRAEVSRNDSPGAPPVPLADSLSSDELNFRADPPKRPREPIPVLVWLRFTGTPVQAPAECLEFTSKAALVRYTRPGKTPEQVWVWANAVTRQSQQQPVSSRRASPGPR
;
A
#
# COMPACT_ATOMS: atom_id res chain seq x y z
N MET A 1 -13.86 -54.10 19.89
CA MET A 1 -12.75 -53.45 19.18
C MET A 1 -13.21 -52.09 18.66
N ALA A 2 -12.46 -51.04 19.04
CA ALA A 2 -12.37 -49.66 18.55
C ALA A 2 -13.63 -48.89 18.06
N ARG A 3 -13.99 -47.86 18.85
CA ARG A 3 -14.84 -46.72 18.48
C ARG A 3 -14.17 -45.90 17.37
N ARG A 4 -14.85 -45.64 16.25
CA ARG A 4 -14.44 -44.60 15.29
C ARG A 4 -14.92 -43.25 15.81
N ALA A 5 -13.99 -42.45 16.33
CA ALA A 5 -14.24 -41.09 16.74
C ALA A 5 -14.59 -40.22 15.52
N GLU A 6 -15.75 -39.57 15.57
CA GLU A 6 -16.10 -38.40 14.76
C GLU A 6 -15.01 -37.34 14.92
N VAL A 7 -14.32 -37.04 13.83
CA VAL A 7 -13.42 -35.88 13.77
C VAL A 7 -14.30 -34.67 13.43
N SER A 8 -14.84 -34.06 14.48
CA SER A 8 -15.36 -32.70 14.45
C SER A 8 -14.16 -31.76 14.23
N ARG A 9 -13.99 -31.24 13.02
CA ARG A 9 -13.09 -30.11 12.75
C ARG A 9 -13.95 -28.86 12.62
N ASN A 10 -14.09 -28.22 13.78
CA ASN A 10 -14.37 -26.82 14.04
C ASN A 10 -14.08 -25.88 12.85
N ASP A 11 -15.07 -25.66 11.99
CA ASP A 11 -15.05 -24.58 10.99
C ASP A 11 -15.45 -23.29 11.71
N SER A 12 -14.48 -22.66 12.38
CA SER A 12 -14.64 -21.27 12.78
C SER A 12 -14.76 -20.45 11.51
N PRO A 13 -15.81 -19.62 11.31
CA PRO A 13 -15.88 -18.76 10.15
C PRO A 13 -14.68 -17.80 10.22
N GLY A 14 -13.65 -18.10 9.42
CA GLY A 14 -12.48 -17.26 9.29
C GLY A 14 -12.95 -15.86 8.97
N ALA A 15 -12.48 -14.86 9.73
CA ALA A 15 -12.81 -13.46 9.49
C ALA A 15 -12.72 -13.18 7.97
N PRO A 16 -13.70 -12.44 7.39
CA PRO A 16 -13.71 -12.20 5.96
C PRO A 16 -12.36 -11.65 5.52
N PRO A 17 -11.84 -12.05 4.35
CA PRO A 17 -10.55 -11.56 3.87
C PRO A 17 -10.62 -10.04 3.85
N VAL A 18 -9.69 -9.40 4.58
CA VAL A 18 -9.58 -7.95 4.59
C VAL A 18 -9.39 -7.47 3.15
N PRO A 19 -10.27 -6.61 2.61
CA PRO A 19 -10.29 -6.29 1.18
C PRO A 19 -8.94 -5.73 0.73
N LEU A 20 -8.47 -6.16 -0.44
CA LEU A 20 -7.26 -5.62 -1.06
C LEU A 20 -7.56 -4.22 -1.64
N ALA A 21 -6.53 -3.42 -1.86
CA ALA A 21 -6.70 -2.19 -2.61
C ALA A 21 -7.08 -2.50 -4.07
N ASP A 22 -7.97 -1.70 -4.63
CA ASP A 22 -8.40 -1.79 -6.03
C ASP A 22 -7.23 -1.37 -6.94
N SER A 23 -6.67 -2.34 -7.67
CA SER A 23 -5.59 -2.11 -8.64
C SER A 23 -6.15 -1.68 -9.99
N LEU A 24 -5.41 -0.82 -10.70
CA LEU A 24 -5.66 -0.60 -12.12
C LEU A 24 -5.57 -1.91 -12.91
N SER A 25 -6.47 -2.04 -13.87
CA SER A 25 -6.55 -3.14 -14.82
C SER A 25 -5.48 -3.05 -15.91
N SER A 26 -5.25 -4.15 -16.63
CA SER A 26 -4.28 -4.17 -17.74
C SER A 26 -4.62 -3.18 -18.85
N ASP A 27 -5.90 -2.97 -19.13
CA ASP A 27 -6.37 -2.01 -20.15
C ASP A 27 -6.09 -0.56 -19.74
N GLU A 28 -6.27 -0.23 -18.46
CA GLU A 28 -5.94 1.10 -17.91
C GLU A 28 -4.43 1.36 -17.92
N LEU A 29 -3.62 0.31 -17.70
CA LEU A 29 -2.16 0.39 -17.65
C LEU A 29 -1.53 0.52 -19.04
N ASN A 30 -2.06 -0.20 -20.03
CA ASN A 30 -1.62 -0.18 -21.43
C ASN A 30 -0.08 -0.23 -21.60
N PHE A 31 0.57 -1.21 -20.96
CA PHE A 31 2.03 -1.35 -20.98
C PHE A 31 2.66 -1.52 -22.36
N ARG A 32 1.86 -1.93 -23.36
CA ARG A 32 2.32 -2.00 -24.75
C ARG A 32 2.66 -0.60 -25.30
N ALA A 33 1.85 0.40 -24.96
CA ALA A 33 2.07 1.78 -25.38
C ALA A 33 2.94 2.56 -24.40
N ASP A 34 2.89 2.23 -23.10
CA ASP A 34 3.65 2.91 -22.04
C ASP A 34 4.33 1.91 -21.10
N PRO A 35 5.52 1.40 -21.48
CA PRO A 35 6.23 0.39 -20.70
C PRO A 35 6.64 0.90 -19.32
N PRO A 36 6.54 0.07 -18.26
CA PRO A 36 6.93 0.47 -16.92
C PRO A 36 8.44 0.66 -16.80
N LYS A 37 8.82 1.69 -16.06
CA LYS A 37 10.19 2.02 -15.68
C LYS A 37 10.41 1.64 -14.22
N ARG A 38 11.56 1.06 -13.92
CA ARG A 38 11.97 0.72 -12.57
C ARG A 38 13.03 1.72 -12.09
N PRO A 39 12.82 2.42 -10.96
CA PRO A 39 13.87 3.22 -10.34
C PRO A 39 14.98 2.33 -9.79
N ARG A 40 16.17 2.90 -9.57
CA ARG A 40 17.30 2.18 -8.98
C ARG A 40 17.00 1.65 -7.57
N GLU A 41 16.23 2.43 -6.81
CA GLU A 41 15.79 2.12 -5.44
C GLU A 41 14.30 2.45 -5.30
N PRO A 42 13.54 1.74 -4.44
CA PRO A 42 12.16 2.09 -4.13
C PRO A 42 12.03 3.55 -3.67
N ILE A 43 11.07 4.28 -4.24
CA ILE A 43 10.87 5.70 -3.92
C ILE A 43 9.83 5.84 -2.80
N PRO A 44 10.14 6.45 -1.65
CA PRO A 44 9.13 6.72 -0.62
C PRO A 44 8.04 7.64 -1.12
N VAL A 45 6.78 7.23 -0.95
CA VAL A 45 5.61 7.97 -1.42
C VAL A 45 4.48 7.93 -0.40
N LEU A 46 3.59 8.92 -0.50
CA LEU A 46 2.28 8.89 0.11
C LEU A 46 1.26 8.62 -1.01
N VAL A 47 0.44 7.59 -0.85
CA VAL A 47 -0.47 7.13 -1.90
C VAL A 47 -1.92 7.12 -1.41
N TRP A 48 -2.84 7.53 -2.29
CA TRP A 48 -4.26 7.29 -2.14
C TRP A 48 -4.62 5.91 -2.70
N LEU A 49 -5.09 5.03 -1.81
CA LEU A 49 -5.61 3.70 -2.10
C LEU A 49 -7.13 3.69 -1.99
N ARG A 50 -7.80 2.81 -2.74
CA ARG A 50 -9.23 2.57 -2.59
C ARG A 50 -9.45 1.13 -2.17
N PHE A 51 -10.27 0.94 -1.14
CA PHE A 51 -10.72 -0.36 -0.68
C PHE A 51 -12.23 -0.42 -0.85
N THR A 52 -12.73 -1.04 -1.92
CA THR A 52 -14.18 -1.21 -2.15
C THR A 52 -14.95 0.12 -1.97
N GLY A 53 -14.44 1.18 -2.62
CA GLY A 53 -15.04 2.52 -2.55
C GLY A 53 -14.62 3.40 -1.36
N THR A 54 -13.84 2.89 -0.40
CA THR A 54 -13.31 3.70 0.70
C THR A 54 -11.90 4.22 0.37
N PRO A 55 -11.71 5.54 0.19
CA PRO A 55 -10.37 6.09 -0.04
C PRO A 55 -9.58 6.18 1.27
N VAL A 56 -8.32 5.73 1.24
CA VAL A 56 -7.39 5.77 2.36
C VAL A 56 -6.05 6.28 1.87
N GLN A 57 -5.41 7.16 2.63
CA GLN A 57 -4.05 7.60 2.36
C GLN A 57 -3.06 6.80 3.21
N ALA A 58 -2.00 6.25 2.60
CA ALA A 58 -1.03 5.43 3.29
C ALA A 58 0.41 5.70 2.81
N PRO A 59 1.42 5.56 3.70
CA PRO A 59 2.81 5.53 3.28
C PRO A 59 3.08 4.25 2.48
N ALA A 60 3.83 4.38 1.39
CA ALA A 60 4.17 3.30 0.49
C ALA A 60 5.52 3.54 -0.20
N GLU A 61 5.96 2.58 -1.00
CA GLU A 61 7.13 2.70 -1.84
C GLU A 61 6.75 2.48 -3.30
N CYS A 62 7.11 3.41 -4.19
CA CYS A 62 6.95 3.24 -5.61
C CYS A 62 8.08 2.34 -6.15
N LEU A 63 7.69 1.19 -6.69
CA LEU A 63 8.61 0.17 -7.23
C LEU A 63 8.76 0.27 -8.74
N GLU A 64 7.71 0.65 -9.45
CA GLU A 64 7.70 0.84 -10.90
C GLU A 64 6.73 1.95 -11.26
N PHE A 65 6.93 2.61 -12.40
CA PHE A 65 6.05 3.67 -12.85
C PHE A 65 6.01 3.76 -14.37
N THR A 66 4.86 4.16 -14.89
CA THR A 66 4.66 4.59 -16.27
C THR A 66 4.49 6.11 -16.30
N SER A 67 4.12 6.69 -17.44
CA SER A 67 3.74 8.11 -17.49
C SER A 67 2.44 8.42 -16.73
N LYS A 68 1.58 7.41 -16.51
CA LYS A 68 0.23 7.57 -15.95
C LYS A 68 -0.04 6.79 -14.67
N ALA A 69 0.78 5.80 -14.33
CA ALA A 69 0.53 4.91 -13.20
C ALA A 69 1.81 4.60 -12.42
N ALA A 70 1.65 4.13 -11.19
CA ALA A 70 2.74 3.69 -10.34
C ALA A 70 2.38 2.38 -9.62
N LEU A 71 3.30 1.42 -9.62
CA LEU A 71 3.25 0.25 -8.77
C LEU A 71 3.77 0.65 -7.40
N VAL A 72 2.89 0.61 -6.41
CA VAL A 72 3.25 0.92 -5.03
C VAL A 72 3.21 -0.33 -4.18
N ARG A 73 4.14 -0.43 -3.24
CA ARG A 73 4.14 -1.42 -2.15
C ARG A 73 3.73 -0.72 -0.86
N TYR A 74 2.66 -1.19 -0.24
CA TYR A 74 2.17 -0.69 1.03
C TYR A 74 1.95 -1.84 2.01
N THR A 75 1.97 -1.54 3.30
CA THR A 75 1.76 -2.55 4.35
C THR A 75 0.63 -2.09 5.26
N ARG A 76 -0.37 -2.96 5.44
CA ARG A 76 -1.43 -2.73 6.41
C ARG A 76 -0.99 -3.19 7.79
N PRO A 77 -1.48 -2.59 8.89
CA PRO A 77 -1.16 -3.05 10.24
C PRO A 77 -1.44 -4.56 10.41
N GLY A 78 -0.43 -5.32 10.81
CA GLY A 78 -0.55 -6.76 11.04
C GLY A 78 -0.73 -7.61 9.78
N LYS A 79 -0.42 -7.09 8.58
CA LYS A 79 -0.51 -7.82 7.31
C LYS A 79 0.81 -7.81 6.56
N THR A 80 0.93 -8.71 5.59
CA THR A 80 2.06 -8.73 4.65
C THR A 80 2.01 -7.52 3.73
N PRO A 81 3.16 -7.05 3.22
CA PRO A 81 3.18 -6.03 2.18
C PRO A 81 2.41 -6.47 0.93
N GLU A 82 1.64 -5.55 0.38
CA GLU A 82 0.84 -5.74 -0.83
C GLU A 82 1.31 -4.78 -1.91
N GLN A 83 1.14 -5.17 -3.17
CA GLN A 83 1.47 -4.35 -4.33
C GLN A 83 0.21 -4.02 -5.12
N VAL A 84 0.13 -2.79 -5.59
CA VAL A 84 -1.03 -2.29 -6.33
C VAL A 84 -0.60 -1.23 -7.33
N TRP A 85 -1.20 -1.26 -8.53
CA TRP A 85 -1.06 -0.17 -9.48
C TRP A 85 -2.10 0.90 -9.19
N VAL A 86 -1.65 2.15 -9.11
CA VAL A 86 -2.50 3.33 -8.93
C VAL A 86 -2.19 4.38 -9.99
N TRP A 87 -3.12 5.30 -10.21
CA TRP A 87 -2.86 6.47 -11.05
C TRP A 87 -1.72 7.32 -10.47
N ALA A 88 -0.86 7.88 -11.32
CA ALA A 88 0.30 8.67 -10.90
C ALA A 88 -0.11 9.91 -10.09
N ASN A 89 -1.30 10.48 -10.35
CA ASN A 89 -1.84 11.61 -9.59
C ASN A 89 -2.34 11.22 -8.18
N ALA A 90 -2.48 9.92 -7.89
CA ALA A 90 -2.79 9.41 -6.56
C ALA A 90 -1.52 9.29 -5.69
N VAL A 91 -0.33 9.56 -6.24
CA VAL A 91 0.96 9.37 -5.60
C VAL A 91 1.68 10.69 -5.42
N THR A 92 2.04 11.00 -4.18
CA THR A 92 2.86 12.14 -3.82
C THR A 92 4.23 11.64 -3.36
N ARG A 93 5.31 12.09 -4.02
CA ARG A 93 6.67 11.78 -3.55
C ARG A 93 6.89 12.40 -2.18
N GLN A 94 7.37 11.60 -1.23
CA GLN A 94 7.86 12.16 0.02
C GLN A 94 9.31 12.58 -0.24
N SER A 95 9.54 13.89 -0.36
CA SER A 95 10.90 14.42 -0.24
C SER A 95 11.44 13.96 1.12
N GLN A 96 12.69 13.49 1.17
CA GLN A 96 13.40 13.13 2.42
C GLN A 96 13.64 14.34 3.36
N GLN A 97 12.72 15.30 3.42
CA GLN A 97 12.77 16.39 4.37
C GLN A 97 12.37 15.89 5.75
N GLN A 98 13.42 15.44 6.44
CA GLN A 98 13.86 15.89 7.75
C GLN A 98 12.94 15.53 8.93
N PRO A 99 13.46 14.83 9.96
CA PRO A 99 12.73 14.66 11.20
C PRO A 99 12.32 16.04 11.73
N VAL A 100 11.04 16.16 12.07
CA VAL A 100 10.50 17.29 12.81
C VAL A 100 11.15 17.33 14.20
N SER A 101 12.36 17.86 14.29
CA SER A 101 12.96 18.22 15.56
C SER A 101 12.22 19.43 16.10
N SER A 102 11.14 19.13 16.84
CA SER A 102 10.69 19.85 18.02
C SER A 102 10.50 21.36 17.89
N ARG A 103 9.25 21.75 17.68
CA ARG A 103 8.73 23.04 18.15
C ARG A 103 8.75 23.05 19.70
N ARG A 104 9.84 23.55 20.33
CA ARG A 104 9.94 23.93 21.75
C ARG A 104 11.27 24.67 21.95
N ALA A 105 11.45 25.79 22.64
CA ALA A 105 10.63 26.86 23.18
C ALA A 105 11.60 28.05 23.35
N SER A 106 11.11 29.29 23.27
CA SER A 106 11.91 30.50 23.46
C SER A 106 12.64 30.52 24.81
N PRO A 107 13.92 30.94 24.89
CA PRO A 107 14.44 31.53 26.10
C PRO A 107 14.07 33.03 26.10
N GLY A 108 13.32 33.46 27.12
CA GLY A 108 13.03 34.87 27.36
C GLY A 108 14.30 35.67 27.68
N PRO A 109 14.26 37.01 27.54
CA PRO A 109 15.44 37.83 27.77
C PRO A 109 15.71 37.95 29.28
N ARG A 110 16.99 37.99 29.65
CA ARG A 110 17.48 38.50 30.94
C ARG A 110 17.99 39.92 30.73
#